data_AF-A0A6V7M452-F1
#
_entry.id   AF-A0A6V7M452-F1
#
_cell.length_a   1.000
_cell.length_b   1.000
_cell.length_c   1.000
_cell.angle_alpha   90.00
_cell.angle_beta   90.00
_cell.angle_gamma   90.00
#
_symmetry.space_group_name_H-M   'P 1'
#
loop_
_entity.id
_entity.type
_entity.pdbx_description
1 polymer ?
#
loop_
_entity_poly.entity_id
_entity_poly.type
_entity_poly.pdbx_seq_one_letter_code
_entity_poly.pdbx_strand_id
1 'polypeptide(L)'
;YKLRIECMLLREEFASNMGYLEPIITSMILAGEDLMTNKPLQQVLYMVLVAGNFLNSGGYAGNAAGVKLSSLQKLTEIRANKPGMNLIHFVALQAEKKQKELLNFAKNINTLETASKTTIEQLTNEFNTLDAKIRKIKEQIEGSSPTEKDIQDQMMQFLQ
;
A
#
# COMPACT_ATOMS: atom_id res chain seq x y z
N TYR A 1 -12.48 19.03 -35.05
CA TYR A 1 -11.26 19.53 -34.34
C TYR A 1 -11.25 19.25 -32.84
N LYS A 2 -12.30 19.58 -32.07
CA LYS A 2 -12.34 19.33 -30.62
C LYS A 2 -12.11 17.85 -30.24
N LEU A 3 -12.84 16.92 -30.87
CA LEU A 3 -12.71 15.48 -30.63
C LEU A 3 -11.28 14.98 -30.86
N ARG A 4 -10.60 15.47 -31.91
CA ARG A 4 -9.21 15.11 -32.21
C ARG A 4 -8.25 15.51 -31.09
N ILE A 5 -8.40 16.71 -30.54
CA ILE A 5 -7.57 17.19 -29.43
C ILE A 5 -7.88 16.39 -28.16
N GLU A 6 -9.15 16.13 -27.87
CA GLU A 6 -9.56 15.32 -26.72
C GLU A 6 -9.00 13.88 -26.81
N CYS A 7 -8.99 13.28 -28.00
CA CYS A 7 -8.38 11.96 -28.26
C CYS A 7 -6.85 11.96 -28.06
N MET A 8 -6.15 12.95 -28.61
CA MET A 8 -4.70 13.09 -28.44
C MET A 8 -4.33 13.29 -26.97
N LEU A 9 -5.09 14.13 -26.25
CA LEU A 9 -4.90 14.33 -24.82
C LEU A 9 -5.14 13.05 -24.03
N LEU A 10 -6.20 12.29 -24.33
CA LEU A 10 -6.47 11.02 -23.67
C LEU A 10 -5.32 10.03 -23.83
N ARG A 11 -4.74 9.91 -25.02
CA ARG A 11 -3.61 8.99 -25.27
C ARG A 11 -2.39 9.34 -24.42
N GLU A 12 -2.04 10.62 -24.35
CA GLU A 12 -0.91 11.09 -23.53
C GLU A 12 -1.18 10.95 -22.03
N GLU A 13 -2.37 11.37 -21.56
CA GLU A 13 -2.75 11.23 -20.16
C GLU A 13 -2.84 9.76 -19.74
N PHE A 14 -3.34 8.86 -20.58
CA PHE A 14 -3.47 7.44 -20.26
C PHE A 14 -2.11 6.80 -20.01
N ALA A 15 -1.13 7.02 -20.88
CA ALA A 15 0.22 6.47 -20.71
C ALA A 15 0.86 6.97 -19.41
N SER A 16 0.74 8.27 -19.12
CA SER A 16 1.22 8.88 -17.87
C SER A 16 0.52 8.30 -16.64
N ASN A 17 -0.81 8.23 -16.66
CA ASN A 17 -1.61 7.73 -15.54
C ASN A 17 -1.33 6.25 -15.27
N MET A 18 -1.24 5.41 -16.30
CA MET A 18 -0.90 3.99 -16.14
C MET A 18 0.52 3.79 -15.61
N GLY A 19 1.48 4.60 -16.08
CA GLY A 19 2.86 4.59 -15.57
C GLY A 19 2.99 4.94 -14.09
N TYR A 20 1.98 5.60 -13.51
CA TYR A 20 1.89 5.90 -12.08
C TYR A 20 1.02 4.89 -11.30
N LEU A 21 -0.17 4.57 -11.81
CA LEU A 21 -1.15 3.71 -11.14
C LEU A 21 -0.66 2.27 -11.00
N GLU A 22 -0.12 1.69 -12.07
CA GLU A 22 0.27 0.28 -12.08
C GLU A 22 1.37 -0.02 -11.04
N PRO A 23 2.50 0.72 -10.96
CA PRO A 23 3.52 0.47 -9.95
C PRO A 23 3.02 0.61 -8.50
N ILE A 24 2.08 1.53 -8.23
CA ILE A 24 1.53 1.73 -6.89
C ILE A 24 0.62 0.55 -6.51
N ILE A 25 -0.25 0.12 -7.41
CA ILE A 25 -1.11 -1.04 -7.19
C ILE A 25 -0.25 -2.28 -6.94
N THR A 26 0.78 -2.52 -7.77
CA THR A 26 1.73 -3.62 -7.56
C THR A 26 2.44 -3.49 -6.21
N SER A 27 2.89 -2.29 -5.83
CA SER A 27 3.55 -2.07 -4.54
C SER A 27 2.62 -2.38 -3.36
N MET A 28 1.34 -2.01 -3.44
CA MET A 28 0.35 -2.32 -2.40
C MET A 28 0.09 -3.82 -2.26
N ILE A 29 -0.04 -4.54 -3.38
CA ILE A 29 -0.22 -6.00 -3.38
C ILE A 29 0.99 -6.67 -2.74
N LEU A 30 2.19 -6.35 -3.21
CA LEU A 30 3.44 -6.92 -2.69
C LEU A 30 3.63 -6.58 -1.20
N ALA A 31 3.37 -5.35 -0.78
CA ALA A 31 3.48 -4.97 0.63
C ALA A 31 2.50 -5.77 1.51
N GLY A 32 1.28 -6.01 1.03
CA GLY A 32 0.30 -6.84 1.71
C GLY A 32 0.77 -8.29 1.85
N GLU A 33 1.27 -8.88 0.76
CA GLU A 33 1.83 -10.23 0.74
C GLU A 33 3.05 -10.37 1.66
N ASP A 34 3.99 -9.44 1.59
CA ASP A 34 5.18 -9.39 2.45
C ASP A 34 4.75 -9.33 3.92
N LEU A 35 3.81 -8.45 4.29
CA LEU A 35 3.30 -8.36 5.67
C LEU A 35 2.66 -9.66 6.16
N MET A 36 1.92 -10.35 5.29
CA MET A 36 1.23 -11.59 5.63
C MET A 36 2.15 -12.81 5.71
N THR A 37 3.25 -12.82 4.94
CA THR A 37 4.13 -13.99 4.81
C THR A 37 5.44 -13.87 5.60
N ASN A 38 5.81 -12.66 6.05
CA ASN A 38 7.04 -12.39 6.79
C ASN A 38 7.05 -13.02 8.19
N LYS A 39 7.63 -14.23 8.27
CA LYS A 39 7.78 -14.99 9.53
C LYS A 39 8.59 -14.25 10.60
N PRO A 40 9.72 -13.59 10.28
CA PRO A 40 10.41 -12.73 11.25
C PRO A 40 9.52 -11.67 11.89
N LEU A 41 8.71 -10.95 11.09
CA LEU A 41 7.77 -9.95 11.59
C LEU A 41 6.73 -10.59 12.53
N GLN A 42 6.12 -11.70 12.12
CA GLN A 42 5.15 -12.44 12.95
C GLN A 42 5.73 -12.82 14.31
N GLN A 43 6.99 -13.28 14.32
CA GLN A 43 7.68 -13.67 15.55
C GLN A 43 7.97 -12.46 16.46
N VAL A 44 8.35 -11.32 15.89
CA VAL A 44 8.55 -10.06 16.65
C VAL A 44 7.23 -9.56 17.23
N LEU A 45 6.15 -9.56 16.44
CA LEU A 45 4.81 -9.18 16.92
C LEU A 45 4.32 -10.11 18.05
N TYR A 46 4.62 -11.40 17.98
CA TYR A 46 4.34 -12.33 19.06
C TYR A 46 5.15 -12.01 20.32
N MET A 47 6.42 -11.62 20.18
CA MET A 47 7.24 -11.19 21.34
C MET A 47 6.68 -9.91 21.98
N VAL A 48 6.17 -8.98 21.17
CA VAL A 48 5.45 -7.80 21.67
C VAL A 48 4.21 -8.22 22.46
N LEU A 49 3.41 -9.16 21.93
CA LEU A 49 2.22 -9.68 22.61
C LEU A 49 2.56 -10.31 23.97
N VAL A 50 3.59 -11.17 24.02
CA VAL A 50 4.04 -11.81 25.27
C VAL A 50 4.49 -10.77 26.28
N ALA A 51 5.30 -9.80 25.87
CA ALA A 51 5.77 -8.73 26.76
C ALA A 51 4.61 -7.85 27.26
N GLY A 52 3.68 -7.50 26.37
CA GLY A 52 2.48 -6.73 26.72
C GLY A 52 1.57 -7.48 27.71
N ASN A 53 1.35 -8.78 27.49
CA ASN A 53 0.57 -9.63 28.40
C ASN A 53 1.21 -9.75 29.78
N PHE A 54 2.54 -9.87 29.84
CA PHE A 54 3.25 -9.90 31.11
C PHE A 54 3.09 -8.58 31.87
N LEU A 55 3.28 -7.44 31.20
CA LEU A 55 3.16 -6.12 31.82
C LEU A 55 1.75 -5.79 32.28
N ASN A 56 0.73 -6.29 31.58
CA ASN A 56 -0.68 -6.06 31.91
C ASN A 56 -1.33 -7.20 32.70
N SER A 57 -0.52 -8.11 33.25
CA SER A 57 -1.02 -9.25 34.04
C SER A 57 -1.89 -8.76 35.21
N GLY A 58 -3.09 -9.34 35.36
CA GLY A 58 -4.06 -8.96 36.39
C GLY A 58 -4.90 -7.72 36.07
N GLY A 59 -4.64 -7.03 34.96
CA GLY A 59 -5.45 -5.92 34.46
C GLY A 59 -6.38 -6.31 33.31
N TYR A 60 -7.23 -5.36 32.88
CA TYR A 60 -8.19 -5.60 31.78
C TYR A 60 -7.52 -5.92 30.43
N ALA A 61 -6.27 -5.49 30.25
CA ALA A 61 -5.48 -5.68 29.03
C ALA A 61 -4.51 -6.88 29.10
N GLY A 62 -4.58 -7.68 30.17
CA GLY A 62 -3.82 -8.92 30.29
C GLY A 62 -4.45 -10.08 29.50
N ASN A 63 -3.67 -11.13 29.25
CA ASN A 63 -4.10 -12.35 28.54
C ASN A 63 -4.77 -12.09 27.17
N ALA A 64 -4.30 -11.06 26.46
CA ALA A 64 -4.76 -10.75 25.12
C ALA A 64 -4.33 -11.84 24.13
N ALA A 65 -5.19 -12.17 23.18
CA ALA A 65 -4.87 -13.07 22.06
C ALA A 65 -4.11 -12.38 20.93
N GLY A 66 -4.07 -11.04 20.93
CA GLY A 66 -3.41 -10.23 19.92
C GLY A 66 -3.38 -8.76 20.31
N VAL A 67 -2.62 -7.97 19.55
CA VAL A 67 -2.55 -6.51 19.69
C VAL A 67 -2.91 -5.85 18.37
N LYS A 68 -3.58 -4.70 18.43
CA LYS A 68 -3.80 -3.87 17.24
C LYS A 68 -2.44 -3.35 16.74
N LEU A 69 -2.22 -3.34 15.43
CA LEU A 69 -0.99 -2.79 14.84
C LEU A 69 -0.79 -1.30 15.19
N SER A 70 -1.86 -0.53 15.34
CA SER A 70 -1.78 0.86 15.79
C SER A 70 -1.20 1.02 17.20
N SER A 71 -1.27 -0.01 18.04
CA SER A 71 -0.64 0.00 19.36
C SER A 71 0.88 -0.09 19.32
N LEU A 72 1.49 -0.47 18.19
CA LEU A 72 2.95 -0.58 18.07
C LEU A 72 3.67 0.75 18.29
N GLN A 73 3.02 1.88 17.98
CA GLN A 73 3.56 3.22 18.25
C GLN A 73 3.78 3.47 19.74
N LYS A 74 2.98 2.84 20.62
CA LYS A 74 3.05 3.02 22.08
C LYS A 74 4.22 2.28 22.72
N LEU A 75 4.89 1.38 21.99
CA LEU A 75 6.02 0.62 22.54
C LEU A 75 7.22 1.50 22.90
N THR A 76 7.30 2.69 22.31
CA THR A 76 8.36 3.68 22.63
C THR A 76 8.06 4.46 23.91
N GLU A 77 6.78 4.53 24.31
CA GLU A 77 6.30 5.27 25.48
C GLU A 77 6.47 4.49 26.79
N ILE A 78 6.45 3.16 26.73
CA ILE A 78 6.57 2.28 27.90
C ILE A 78 8.04 2.16 28.30
N ARG A 79 8.44 2.92 29.32
CA ARG A 79 9.83 2.98 29.82
C ARG A 79 10.15 1.86 30.80
N ALA A 80 11.38 1.36 30.74
CA ALA A 80 11.92 0.45 31.73
C ALA A 80 12.52 1.23 32.92
N ASN A 81 12.80 0.52 34.02
CA ASN A 81 13.53 1.08 35.17
C ASN A 81 15.00 1.42 34.84
N LYS A 82 15.50 0.99 33.67
CA LYS A 82 16.81 1.35 33.16
C LYS A 82 16.71 2.65 32.33
N PRO A 83 17.50 3.70 32.67
CA PRO A 83 17.53 4.94 31.89
C PRO A 83 17.79 4.69 30.40
N GLY A 84 17.04 5.38 29.54
CA GLY A 84 17.16 5.28 28.09
C GLY A 84 16.58 4.01 27.46
N MET A 85 15.94 3.12 28.24
CA MET A 85 15.36 1.88 27.73
C MET A 85 13.83 1.92 27.75
N ASN A 86 13.20 1.48 26.67
CA ASN A 86 11.75 1.32 26.56
C ASN A 86 11.40 -0.10 26.08
N LEU A 87 10.12 -0.40 25.94
CA LEU A 87 9.65 -1.74 25.60
C LEU A 87 10.13 -2.21 24.22
N ILE A 88 10.19 -1.34 23.21
CA ILE A 88 10.70 -1.76 21.89
C ILE A 88 12.18 -2.11 21.94
N HIS A 89 13.00 -1.38 22.71
CA HIS A 89 14.41 -1.74 22.92
C HIS A 89 14.53 -3.10 23.63
N PHE A 90 13.70 -3.36 24.63
CA PHE A 90 13.65 -4.67 25.29
C PHE A 90 13.32 -5.78 24.30
N VAL A 91 12.26 -5.62 23.51
CA VAL A 91 11.85 -6.61 22.50
C VAL A 91 12.96 -6.85 21.48
N ALA A 92 13.64 -5.81 21.00
CA ALA A 92 14.76 -5.94 20.07
C ALA A 92 15.91 -6.77 20.68
N LEU A 93 16.28 -6.53 21.94
CA LEU A 93 17.30 -7.32 22.63
C LEU A 93 16.90 -8.78 22.81
N GLN A 94 15.62 -9.04 23.11
CA GLN A 94 15.13 -10.42 23.22
C GLN A 94 15.09 -11.11 21.86
N ALA A 95 14.68 -10.40 20.80
CA ALA A 95 14.70 -10.92 19.44
C ALA A 95 16.12 -11.28 19.01
N GLU A 96 17.11 -10.42 19.26
CA GLU A 96 18.51 -10.68 18.96
C GLU A 96 19.05 -11.92 19.69
N LYS A 97 18.76 -12.04 20.99
CA LYS A 97 19.14 -13.19 21.82
C LYS A 97 18.51 -14.49 21.35
N LYS A 98 17.25 -14.44 20.90
CA LYS A 98 16.54 -15.61 20.40
C LYS A 98 17.07 -16.03 19.03
N GLN A 99 17.13 -15.09 18.08
CA GLN A 99 17.63 -15.30 16.72
C GLN A 99 17.88 -13.94 16.06
N LYS A 100 19.14 -13.61 15.76
CA LYS A 100 19.54 -12.33 15.17
C LYS A 100 18.80 -11.97 13.88
N GLU A 101 18.48 -12.96 13.06
CA GLU A 101 17.73 -12.77 11.81
C GLU A 101 16.34 -12.18 12.00
N LEU A 102 15.76 -12.27 13.20
CA LEU A 102 14.50 -11.61 13.49
C LEU A 102 14.60 -10.10 13.30
N LEU A 103 15.75 -9.48 13.58
CA LEU A 103 15.95 -8.03 13.38
C LEU A 103 15.97 -7.62 11.91
N ASN A 104 16.15 -8.57 10.99
CA ASN A 104 16.14 -8.31 9.56
C ASN A 104 14.73 -8.25 8.96
N PHE A 105 13.66 -8.39 9.77
CA PHE A 105 12.28 -8.43 9.27
C PHE A 105 11.92 -7.26 8.35
N ALA A 106 12.44 -6.06 8.64
CA ALA A 106 12.15 -4.85 7.86
C ALA A 106 12.76 -4.89 6.45
N LYS A 107 13.85 -5.65 6.23
CA LYS A 107 14.47 -5.83 4.91
C LYS A 107 13.63 -6.69 3.96
N ASN A 108 12.64 -7.40 4.50
CA ASN A 108 11.75 -8.28 3.74
C ASN A 108 10.41 -7.58 3.42
N ILE A 109 10.32 -6.25 3.53
CA ILE A 109 9.08 -5.50 3.27
C ILE A 109 9.42 -4.20 2.52
N ASN A 110 10.08 -4.34 1.37
CA ASN A 110 10.73 -3.22 0.68
C ASN A 110 9.74 -2.25 0.02
N THR A 111 8.54 -2.71 -0.30
CA THR A 111 7.50 -1.91 -0.99
C THR A 111 6.57 -1.18 -0.02
N LEU A 112 6.64 -1.47 1.29
CA LEU A 112 5.70 -0.92 2.27
C LEU A 112 5.74 0.60 2.35
N GLU A 113 6.93 1.20 2.29
CA GLU A 113 7.05 2.66 2.32
C GLU A 113 6.35 3.29 1.11
N THR A 114 6.59 2.76 -0.10
CA THR A 114 5.95 3.22 -1.33
C THR A 114 4.44 3.01 -1.26
N ALA A 115 3.98 1.82 -0.83
CA ALA A 115 2.57 1.51 -0.68
C ALA A 115 1.85 2.42 0.33
N SER A 116 2.55 2.90 1.36
CA SER A 116 1.98 3.75 2.41
C SER A 116 1.71 5.20 1.99
N LYS A 117 2.23 5.63 0.82
CA LYS A 117 2.14 7.03 0.35
C LYS A 117 0.79 7.37 -0.29
N THR A 118 -0.01 6.37 -0.61
CA THR A 118 -1.29 6.51 -1.33
C THR A 118 -2.35 5.64 -0.67
N THR A 119 -3.63 5.99 -0.85
CA THR A 119 -4.76 5.18 -0.38
C THR A 119 -5.50 4.47 -1.52
N ILE A 120 -6.19 3.37 -1.19
CA ILE A 120 -7.05 2.66 -2.14
C ILE A 120 -8.16 3.58 -2.67
N GLU A 121 -8.67 4.48 -1.83
CA GLU A 121 -9.68 5.47 -2.23
C GLU A 121 -9.14 6.43 -3.31
N GLN A 122 -7.93 6.95 -3.13
CA GLN A 122 -7.28 7.81 -4.13
C GLN A 122 -7.10 7.08 -5.46
N LEU A 123 -6.56 5.84 -5.44
CA LEU A 123 -6.38 5.03 -6.63
C LEU A 123 -7.70 4.72 -7.34
N THR A 124 -8.74 4.40 -6.57
CA THR A 124 -10.08 4.13 -7.10
C THR A 124 -10.66 5.37 -7.78
N ASN A 125 -10.49 6.54 -7.18
CA ASN A 125 -10.96 7.80 -7.77
C ASN A 125 -10.21 8.16 -9.06
N GLU A 126 -8.90 7.97 -9.09
CA GLU A 126 -8.08 8.20 -10.29
C GLU A 126 -8.45 7.23 -11.41
N PHE A 127 -8.59 5.94 -11.10
CA PHE A 127 -9.02 4.92 -12.05
C PHE A 127 -10.42 5.22 -12.61
N ASN A 128 -11.39 5.54 -11.76
CA ASN A 128 -12.75 5.89 -12.20
C ASN A 128 -12.78 7.15 -13.07
N THR A 129 -11.94 8.13 -12.76
CA THR A 129 -11.79 9.34 -13.59
C THR A 129 -11.26 8.99 -14.98
N LEU A 130 -10.26 8.11 -15.05
CA LEU A 130 -9.70 7.65 -16.32
C LEU A 130 -10.72 6.81 -17.12
N ASP A 131 -11.41 5.86 -16.49
CA ASP A 131 -12.46 5.05 -17.11
C ASP A 131 -13.59 5.92 -17.68
N ALA A 132 -14.08 6.88 -16.90
CA ALA A 132 -15.11 7.82 -17.36
C ALA A 132 -14.66 8.63 -18.58
N LYS A 133 -13.40 9.10 -18.60
CA LYS A 133 -12.83 9.81 -19.76
C LYS A 133 -12.77 8.90 -21.00
N ILE A 134 -12.30 7.66 -20.85
CA ILE A 134 -12.22 6.68 -21.95
C ILE A 134 -13.60 6.39 -22.52
N ARG A 135 -14.59 6.09 -21.66
CA ARG A 135 -15.97 5.82 -22.08
C ARG A 135 -16.57 6.99 -22.85
N LYS A 136 -16.42 8.21 -22.32
CA LYS A 136 -16.91 9.42 -22.97
C LYS A 136 -16.32 9.61 -24.37
N ILE A 137 -15.01 9.44 -24.52
CA ILE A 137 -14.35 9.59 -25.82
C ILE A 137 -14.76 8.47 -26.78
N LYS A 138 -14.91 7.24 -26.29
CA LYS A 138 -15.41 6.11 -27.08
C LYS A 138 -16.81 6.40 -27.65
N GLU A 139 -17.74 6.86 -26.82
CA GLU A 139 -19.09 7.24 -27.25
C GLU A 139 -19.08 8.38 -28.29
N GLN A 140 -18.21 9.39 -28.10
CA GLN A 140 -18.06 10.49 -29.05
C GLN A 140 -17.50 10.03 -30.40
N ILE A 141 -16.59 9.05 -30.41
CA ILE A 141 -16.02 8.45 -31.63
C ILE A 141 -17.06 7.59 -32.35
N GLU A 142 -17.86 6.81 -31.63
CA GLU A 142 -18.92 5.98 -32.21
C GLU A 142 -20.07 6.81 -32.80
N GLY A 143 -20.36 7.97 -32.20
CA GLY A 143 -21.37 8.92 -32.67
C GLY A 143 -20.89 9.92 -33.73
N SER A 144 -19.62 9.88 -34.15
CA SER A 144 -19.04 10.88 -35.07
C SER A 144 -19.37 10.61 -36.54
N SER A 145 -19.39 11.70 -37.33
CA SER A 145 -19.72 11.63 -38.76
C SER A 145 -18.63 10.94 -39.59
N PRO A 146 -18.94 10.44 -40.82
CA PRO A 146 -17.96 9.79 -41.71
C PRO A 146 -16.75 10.67 -42.09
N THR A 147 -16.85 11.99 -41.89
CA THR A 147 -15.80 12.98 -42.14
C THR A 147 -14.64 12.93 -41.13
N GLU A 148 -14.79 12.19 -40.02
CA GLU A 148 -13.79 12.01 -38.96
C GLU A 148 -13.24 10.56 -38.88
N LYS A 149 -13.35 9.83 -40.00
CA LYS A 149 -12.95 8.42 -40.11
C LYS A 149 -11.47 8.17 -39.83
N ASP A 150 -10.61 9.16 -40.11
CA ASP A 150 -9.19 9.10 -39.78
C ASP A 150 -8.92 9.08 -38.26
N ILE A 151 -9.76 9.76 -37.48
CA ILE A 151 -9.68 9.76 -36.01
C ILE A 151 -10.19 8.42 -35.46
N GLN A 152 -11.28 7.89 -36.02
CA GLN A 152 -11.78 6.56 -35.69
C GLN A 152 -10.68 5.51 -35.88
N ASP A 153 -10.03 5.48 -37.05
CA ASP A 153 -8.97 4.52 -37.37
C ASP A 153 -7.75 4.67 -36.43
N GLN A 154 -7.35 5.90 -36.10
CA GLN A 154 -6.22 6.17 -35.19
C GLN A 154 -6.50 5.77 -33.73
N MET A 155 -7.75 5.88 -33.29
CA MET A 155 -8.14 5.58 -31.90
C MET A 155 -8.58 4.13 -31.72
N MET A 156 -8.95 3.42 -32.79
CA MET A 156 -9.43 2.04 -32.72
C MET A 156 -8.42 1.09 -32.07
N GLN A 157 -7.13 1.26 -32.35
CA GLN A 157 -6.07 0.44 -31.76
C GLN A 157 -5.82 0.76 -30.28
N PHE A 158 -6.11 1.98 -29.85
CA PHE A 158 -5.93 2.41 -28.45
C PHE A 158 -7.11 2.04 -27.56
N LEU A 159 -8.32 1.96 -28.12
CA LEU A 159 -9.57 1.69 -27.40
C LEU A 159 -9.97 0.21 -27.36
N GLN A 160 -9.21 -0.67 -28.02
CA GLN A 160 -9.34 -2.14 -27.93
C GLN A 160 -8.65 -2.66 -26.67
#